data_AF-A0A842RB20-F1
#
_entry.id   AF-A0A842RB20-F1
#
_cell.length_a   1.000
_cell.length_b   1.000
_cell.length_c   1.000
_cell.angle_alpha   90.00
_cell.angle_beta   90.00
_cell.angle_gamma   90.00
#
_symmetry.space_group_name_H-M   'P 1'
#
loop_
_entity.id
_entity.type
_entity.pdbx_description
1 polymer ?
#
loop_
_entity_poly.entity_id
_entity_poly.type
_entity_poly.pdbx_seq_one_letter_code
_entity_poly.pdbx_strand_id
1 'polypeptide(L)'
;MKEQEKERLLREREKKKRSRPKFNRNESWRYKRVKDGWRKPIGIDSAVRHQRRGWPKIVKIGHRGPKAVRGLTRAGMEDVLVHNVKEIEQLDPETQVARIASPVGAKKKIAMTNRADELDIKIINRPEEALAFTTISEISEELLEEEGELVDEIEDKQLRKKRRKKATRDLTEEELAKLAEIESELKGEKAKKKKPAKKQEAAPPKEIEVTYKDRTYTIEADITEDELKSKRGIPRKVKEEVAEKLGYEL
;
A
#
# COMPACT_ATOMS: atom_id res chain seq x y z
N MET A 1 -12.80 9.85 32.48
CA MET A 1 -11.53 10.65 32.48
C MET A 1 -11.69 11.75 31.45
N LYS A 2 -11.29 12.99 31.75
CA LYS A 2 -11.27 14.04 30.73
C LYS A 2 -10.23 13.68 29.67
N GLU A 3 -10.54 13.92 28.40
CA GLU A 3 -9.71 13.50 27.26
C GLU A 3 -8.28 14.06 27.34
N GLN A 4 -8.14 15.34 27.69
CA GLN A 4 -6.85 16.01 27.89
C GLN A 4 -5.98 15.33 28.96
N GLU A 5 -6.59 14.83 30.04
CA GLU A 5 -5.89 14.14 31.11
C GLU A 5 -5.42 12.75 30.65
N LYS A 6 -6.26 12.04 29.89
CA LYS A 6 -5.92 10.76 29.27
C LYS A 6 -4.72 10.90 28.34
N GLU A 7 -4.70 11.93 27.50
CA GLU A 7 -3.60 12.19 26.58
C GLU A 7 -2.29 12.52 27.32
N ARG A 8 -2.35 13.37 28.34
CA ARG A 8 -1.19 13.67 29.20
C ARG A 8 -0.59 12.41 29.80
N LEU A 9 -1.44 11.52 30.34
CA LEU A 9 -0.99 10.26 30.95
C LEU A 9 -0.40 9.30 29.91
N LEU A 10 -0.95 9.25 28.68
CA LEU A 10 -0.37 8.47 27.58
C LEU A 10 1.04 8.96 27.20
N ARG A 11 1.24 10.28 27.13
CA ARG A 11 2.56 10.88 26.90
C ARG A 11 3.53 10.54 28.03
N GLU A 12 3.10 10.60 29.28
CA GLU A 12 3.94 10.21 30.42
C GLU A 12 4.29 8.72 30.39
N ARG A 13 3.33 7.86 30.02
CA ARG A 13 3.56 6.42 29.83
C ARG A 13 4.64 6.17 28.78
N GLU A 14 4.61 6.89 27.67
CA GLU A 14 5.60 6.77 26.60
C GLU A 14 7.00 7.22 27.07
N LYS A 15 7.09 8.36 27.77
CA LYS A 15 8.35 8.81 28.41
C LYS A 15 8.92 7.76 29.35
N LYS A 16 8.08 7.18 30.22
CA LYS A 16 8.49 6.10 31.11
C LYS A 16 8.90 4.85 30.33
N LYS A 17 8.15 4.44 29.30
CA LYS A 17 8.49 3.29 28.43
C LYS A 17 9.87 3.46 27.79
N ARG A 18 10.20 4.66 27.30
CA ARG A 18 11.51 4.97 26.71
C ARG A 18 12.66 4.91 27.73
N SER A 19 12.42 5.36 28.95
CA SER A 19 13.41 5.32 30.04
C SER A 19 13.59 3.93 30.68
N ARG A 20 12.64 3.01 30.44
CA ARG A 20 12.58 1.72 31.13
C ARG A 20 13.65 0.77 30.56
N PRO A 21 14.44 0.09 31.41
CA PRO A 21 15.35 -0.94 30.94
C PRO A 21 14.60 -2.11 30.32
N LYS A 22 15.28 -2.89 29.48
CA LYS A 22 14.73 -4.12 28.88
C LYS A 22 14.45 -5.23 29.91
N PHE A 23 15.02 -5.11 31.12
CA PHE A 23 14.93 -6.09 32.21
C PHE A 23 15.41 -7.49 31.80
N ASN A 24 16.58 -7.56 31.18
CA ASN A 24 17.20 -8.84 30.85
C ASN A 24 17.78 -9.49 32.12
N ARG A 25 17.81 -10.83 32.13
CA ARG A 25 18.49 -11.60 33.17
C ARG A 25 19.98 -11.25 33.21
N ASN A 26 20.57 -11.30 34.41
CA ASN A 26 22.01 -11.09 34.58
C ASN A 26 22.81 -12.05 33.69
N GLU A 27 23.79 -11.51 32.95
CA GLU A 27 24.70 -12.22 32.05
C GLU A 27 24.03 -13.00 30.90
N SER A 28 22.75 -12.73 30.58
CA SER A 28 22.09 -13.37 29.43
C SER A 28 22.76 -13.04 28.10
N TRP A 29 23.40 -11.86 28.01
CA TRP A 29 24.19 -11.46 26.85
C TRP A 29 25.54 -12.18 26.73
N ARG A 30 26.05 -12.76 27.84
CA ARG A 30 27.36 -13.44 27.87
C ARG A 30 27.24 -14.94 27.59
N TYR A 31 26.17 -15.58 28.08
CA TYR A 31 26.01 -17.03 28.02
C TYR A 31 24.75 -17.46 27.28
N LYS A 32 24.90 -18.21 26.18
CA LYS A 32 23.76 -18.77 25.39
C LYS A 32 22.80 -19.65 26.20
N ARG A 33 23.30 -20.32 27.25
CA ARG A 33 22.49 -21.13 28.18
C ARG A 33 21.55 -20.28 29.06
N VAL A 34 21.87 -19.00 29.26
CA VAL A 34 21.09 -18.07 30.07
C VAL A 34 20.18 -17.28 29.14
N LYS A 35 18.88 -17.58 29.16
CA LYS A 35 17.87 -16.84 28.38
C LYS A 35 17.61 -15.45 28.97
N ASP A 36 17.12 -14.54 28.14
CA ASP A 36 16.87 -13.14 28.49
C ASP A 36 15.74 -12.90 29.50
N GLY A 37 14.88 -13.90 29.72
CA GLY A 37 13.75 -13.78 30.65
C GLY A 37 14.19 -13.39 32.06
N TRP A 38 13.69 -12.25 32.56
CA TRP A 38 14.04 -11.70 33.87
C TRP A 38 13.94 -12.74 34.99
N ARG A 39 14.98 -12.80 35.82
CA ARG A 39 14.98 -13.54 37.09
C ARG A 39 15.59 -12.65 38.16
N LYS A 40 15.01 -12.67 39.37
CA LYS A 40 15.55 -11.92 40.50
C LYS A 40 16.99 -12.40 40.76
N PRO A 41 17.99 -11.50 40.84
CA PRO A 41 19.36 -11.89 41.16
C PRO A 41 19.46 -12.31 42.63
N ILE A 42 19.95 -13.53 42.88
CA ILE A 42 20.00 -14.13 44.24
C ILE A 42 21.43 -14.13 44.79
N GLY A 43 22.44 -14.41 43.96
CA GLY A 43 23.83 -14.64 44.39
C GLY A 43 24.47 -13.50 45.18
N ILE A 44 25.37 -13.87 46.11
CA ILE A 44 26.02 -12.95 47.06
C ILE A 44 26.88 -11.91 46.35
N ASP A 45 27.59 -12.34 45.31
CA ASP A 45 28.50 -11.51 44.52
C ASP A 45 27.81 -10.80 43.35
N SER A 46 26.49 -10.92 43.22
CA SER A 46 25.78 -10.34 42.08
C SER A 46 25.83 -8.81 42.13
N ALA A 47 26.59 -8.22 41.21
CA ALA A 47 26.67 -6.77 41.04
C ALA A 47 25.31 -6.11 40.73
N VAL A 48 24.43 -6.84 40.02
CA VAL A 48 23.04 -6.41 39.75
C VAL A 48 22.21 -6.37 41.04
N ARG A 49 22.38 -7.36 41.94
CA ARG A 49 21.70 -7.38 43.25
C ARG A 49 22.10 -6.18 44.11
N HIS A 50 23.39 -5.86 44.11
CA HIS A 50 23.97 -4.70 44.77
C HIS A 50 23.79 -3.38 44.02
N GLN A 51 23.16 -3.40 42.84
CA GLN A 51 22.86 -2.21 42.01
C GLN A 51 24.09 -1.35 41.67
N ARG A 52 25.24 -1.99 41.42
CA ARG A 52 26.47 -1.29 41.02
C ARG A 52 26.28 -0.55 39.70
N ARG A 53 26.85 0.65 39.58
CA ARG A 53 26.84 1.44 38.33
C ARG A 53 27.49 0.62 37.19
N GLY A 54 26.94 0.71 35.98
CA GLY A 54 27.40 -0.04 34.81
C GLY A 54 26.71 -1.39 34.60
N TRP A 55 26.03 -1.93 35.62
CA TRP A 55 25.22 -3.14 35.50
C TRP A 55 23.75 -2.81 35.20
N PRO A 56 22.98 -3.73 34.57
CA PRO A 56 21.56 -3.53 34.30
C PRO A 56 20.76 -3.21 35.57
N LYS A 57 19.77 -2.32 35.46
CA LYS A 57 18.89 -1.95 36.58
C LYS A 57 17.98 -3.10 36.98
N ILE A 58 17.82 -3.31 38.29
CA ILE A 58 16.88 -4.30 38.85
C ILE A 58 15.42 -3.84 38.71
N VAL A 59 14.51 -4.80 38.52
CA VAL A 59 13.06 -4.51 38.52
C VAL A 59 12.62 -3.97 39.89
N LYS A 60 11.96 -2.81 39.88
CA LYS A 60 11.41 -2.09 41.04
C LYS A 60 10.02 -1.53 40.72
N ILE A 61 9.23 -1.23 41.76
CA ILE A 61 7.87 -0.69 41.60
C ILE A 61 7.84 0.67 40.90
N GLY A 62 8.90 1.48 41.06
CA GLY A 62 9.02 2.81 40.45
C GLY A 62 9.07 2.81 38.92
N HIS A 63 9.35 1.67 38.28
CA HIS A 63 9.30 1.54 36.82
C HIS A 63 7.86 1.43 36.27
N ARG A 64 6.85 1.36 37.13
CA ARG A 64 5.44 1.31 36.70
C ARG A 64 5.02 2.62 36.05
N GLY A 65 4.27 2.50 34.95
CA GLY A 65 3.55 3.61 34.32
C GLY A 65 2.27 3.97 35.08
N PRO A 66 1.64 5.12 34.75
CA PRO A 66 0.38 5.55 35.37
C PRO A 66 -0.68 4.46 35.27
N LYS A 67 -1.48 4.28 36.33
CA LYS A 67 -2.43 3.15 36.45
C LYS A 67 -3.55 3.23 35.40
N ALA A 68 -4.11 4.43 35.19
CA ALA A 68 -5.28 4.64 34.32
C ALA A 68 -5.02 4.30 32.85
N VAL A 69 -3.79 4.45 32.35
CA VAL A 69 -3.45 4.20 30.93
C VAL A 69 -2.59 2.94 30.73
N ARG A 70 -2.45 2.12 31.76
CA ARG A 70 -1.68 0.88 31.69
C ARG A 70 -2.49 -0.17 30.94
N GLY A 71 -1.88 -0.86 29.97
CA GLY A 71 -2.57 -1.88 29.18
C GLY A 71 -3.28 -1.35 27.94
N LEU A 72 -3.58 -0.04 27.88
CA LEU A 72 -4.21 0.56 26.70
C LEU A 72 -3.29 0.56 25.46
N THR A 73 -3.88 0.65 24.28
CA THR A 73 -3.20 0.80 22.99
C THR A 73 -2.50 2.16 22.89
N ARG A 74 -1.73 2.43 21.82
CA ARG A 74 -1.13 3.76 21.57
C ARG A 74 -2.20 4.84 21.43
N ALA A 75 -3.32 4.52 20.80
CA ALA A 75 -4.50 5.37 20.68
C ALA A 75 -5.28 5.54 22.01
N GLY A 76 -4.92 4.80 23.07
CA GLY A 76 -5.60 4.91 24.36
C GLY A 76 -6.91 4.13 24.48
N MET A 77 -7.20 3.21 23.56
CA MET A 77 -8.32 2.26 23.67
C MET A 77 -7.87 0.96 24.34
N GLU A 78 -8.80 0.20 24.90
CA GLU A 78 -8.54 -1.12 25.48
C GLU A 78 -8.44 -2.19 24.38
N ASP A 79 -7.48 -3.11 24.53
CA ASP A 79 -7.22 -4.19 23.58
C ASP A 79 -7.93 -5.46 24.05
N VAL A 80 -8.97 -5.87 23.34
CA VAL A 80 -9.79 -7.04 23.69
C VAL A 80 -9.48 -8.17 22.73
N LEU A 81 -9.14 -9.34 23.28
CA LEU A 81 -8.88 -10.55 22.49
C LEU A 81 -10.20 -11.21 22.09
N VAL A 82 -10.39 -11.45 20.80
CA VAL A 82 -11.65 -11.93 20.21
C VAL A 82 -11.43 -13.23 19.42
N HIS A 83 -12.36 -14.17 19.56
CA HIS A 83 -12.33 -15.49 18.93
C HIS A 83 -13.46 -15.74 17.92
N ASN A 84 -14.58 -15.00 18.03
CA ASN A 84 -15.77 -15.20 17.20
C ASN A 84 -16.47 -13.87 16.88
N VAL A 85 -17.45 -13.92 15.98
CA VAL A 85 -18.21 -12.75 15.54
C VAL A 85 -19.10 -12.19 16.65
N LYS A 86 -19.67 -13.04 17.51
CA LYS A 86 -20.55 -12.60 18.62
C LYS A 86 -19.81 -11.74 19.64
N GLU A 87 -18.55 -12.05 19.90
CA GLU A 87 -17.69 -11.26 20.78
C GLU A 87 -17.37 -9.88 20.18
N ILE A 88 -17.41 -9.71 18.85
CA ILE A 88 -17.26 -8.38 18.22
C ILE A 88 -18.50 -7.52 18.48
N GLU A 89 -19.69 -8.11 18.39
CA GLU A 89 -20.96 -7.41 18.63
C GLU A 89 -21.11 -6.92 20.09
N GLN A 90 -20.34 -7.49 21.01
CA GLN A 90 -20.33 -7.11 22.43
C GLN A 90 -19.35 -5.98 22.75
N LEU A 91 -18.50 -5.58 21.79
CA LEU A 91 -17.51 -4.52 22.01
C LEU A 91 -18.12 -3.14 21.85
N ASP A 92 -17.56 -2.18 22.60
CA ASP A 92 -17.89 -0.77 22.48
C ASP A 92 -16.89 -0.07 21.52
N PRO A 93 -17.36 0.52 20.40
CA PRO A 93 -16.49 1.12 19.38
C PRO A 93 -15.69 2.33 19.89
N GLU A 94 -16.18 3.05 20.90
CA GLU A 94 -15.48 4.25 21.40
C GLU A 94 -14.30 3.92 22.33
N THR A 95 -14.42 2.85 23.10
CA THR A 95 -13.48 2.54 24.17
C THR A 95 -12.55 1.37 23.87
N GLN A 96 -12.98 0.44 23.02
CA GLN A 96 -12.32 -0.84 22.80
C GLN A 96 -11.88 -1.04 21.36
N VAL A 97 -10.85 -1.88 21.20
CA VAL A 97 -10.29 -2.30 19.92
C VAL A 97 -10.19 -3.81 19.92
N ALA A 98 -10.62 -4.43 18.83
CA ALA A 98 -10.56 -5.86 18.67
C ALA A 98 -9.16 -6.34 18.26
N ARG A 99 -8.70 -7.40 18.90
CA ARG A 99 -7.56 -8.21 18.45
C ARG A 99 -8.02 -9.62 18.20
N ILE A 100 -7.96 -10.05 16.95
CA ILE A 100 -8.35 -11.40 16.57
C ILE A 100 -7.30 -12.39 17.05
N ALA A 101 -7.72 -13.44 17.75
CA ALA A 101 -6.80 -14.46 18.23
C ALA A 101 -6.11 -15.22 17.08
N SER A 102 -4.87 -15.64 17.28
CA SER A 102 -4.11 -16.39 16.27
C SER A 102 -4.77 -17.71 15.81
N PRO A 103 -5.49 -18.49 16.66
CA PRO A 103 -6.08 -19.76 16.24
C PRO A 103 -7.30 -19.61 15.31
N VAL A 104 -7.82 -18.39 15.13
CA VAL A 104 -8.97 -18.15 14.25
C VAL A 104 -8.53 -18.32 12.79
N GLY A 105 -9.21 -19.21 12.07
CA GLY A 105 -8.93 -19.47 10.65
C GLY A 105 -9.33 -18.31 9.74
N ALA A 106 -8.68 -18.20 8.58
CA ALA A 106 -8.84 -17.12 7.59
C ALA A 106 -10.31 -16.78 7.28
N LYS A 107 -11.12 -17.79 6.92
CA LYS A 107 -12.55 -17.61 6.63
C LYS A 107 -13.32 -16.92 7.75
N LYS A 108 -13.03 -17.26 9.02
CA LYS A 108 -13.66 -16.63 10.18
C LYS A 108 -13.12 -15.21 10.41
N LYS A 109 -11.82 -14.97 10.14
CA LYS A 109 -11.23 -13.64 10.25
C LYS A 109 -11.85 -12.65 9.28
N ILE A 110 -12.14 -13.07 8.04
CA ILE A 110 -12.82 -12.24 7.04
C ILE A 110 -14.23 -11.88 7.54
N ALA A 111 -15.02 -12.87 7.96
CA ALA A 111 -16.36 -12.63 8.49
C ALA A 111 -16.35 -11.69 9.73
N MET A 112 -15.36 -11.87 10.61
CA MET A 112 -15.15 -10.99 11.76
C MET A 112 -14.76 -9.57 11.35
N THR A 113 -13.94 -9.42 10.31
CA THR A 113 -13.51 -8.10 9.82
C THR A 113 -14.68 -7.34 9.20
N ASN A 114 -15.45 -8.00 8.33
CA ASN A 114 -16.62 -7.39 7.72
C ASN A 114 -17.64 -6.95 8.79
N ARG A 115 -17.90 -7.80 9.79
CA ARG A 115 -18.79 -7.44 10.88
C ARG A 115 -18.26 -6.31 11.75
N ALA A 116 -16.94 -6.23 11.94
CA ALA A 116 -16.33 -5.13 12.67
C ALA A 116 -16.45 -3.80 11.90
N ASP A 117 -16.32 -3.84 10.58
CA ASP A 117 -16.48 -2.65 9.72
C ASP A 117 -17.92 -2.12 9.75
N GLU A 118 -18.90 -3.01 9.75
CA GLU A 118 -20.32 -2.64 9.92
C GLU A 118 -20.59 -1.94 11.27
N LEU A 119 -19.82 -2.27 12.30
CA LEU A 119 -19.96 -1.74 13.66
C LEU A 119 -18.95 -0.61 13.97
N ASP A 120 -18.14 -0.20 12.99
CA ASP A 120 -17.03 0.76 13.14
C ASP A 120 -16.02 0.40 14.26
N ILE A 121 -15.82 -0.90 14.48
CA ILE A 121 -14.86 -1.40 15.46
C ILE A 121 -13.51 -1.59 14.80
N LYS A 122 -12.49 -0.93 15.37
CA LYS A 122 -11.12 -1.08 14.88
C LYS A 122 -10.53 -2.45 15.24
N ILE A 123 -9.90 -3.11 14.26
CA ILE A 123 -9.12 -4.34 14.46
C ILE A 123 -7.61 -4.03 14.39
N ILE A 124 -6.82 -4.53 15.35
CA ILE A 124 -5.35 -4.32 15.40
C ILE A 124 -4.61 -5.14 14.34
N ASN A 125 -5.03 -6.38 14.15
CA ASN A 125 -4.36 -7.37 13.30
C ASN A 125 -5.27 -7.79 12.15
N ARG A 126 -5.61 -6.82 11.30
CA ARG A 126 -6.46 -7.05 10.12
C ARG A 126 -5.76 -8.03 9.16
N PRO A 127 -6.46 -9.08 8.66
CA PRO A 127 -5.88 -9.99 7.69
C PRO A 127 -5.71 -9.28 6.33
N GLU A 128 -4.62 -9.56 5.62
CA GLU A 128 -4.36 -9.02 4.27
C GLU A 128 -5.47 -9.44 3.28
N GLU A 129 -5.98 -10.65 3.40
CA GLU A 129 -7.05 -11.19 2.55
C GLU A 129 -8.31 -10.33 2.57
N ALA A 130 -8.66 -9.70 3.70
CA ALA A 130 -9.83 -8.83 3.78
C ALA A 130 -9.64 -7.50 3.01
N LEU A 131 -8.41 -7.03 2.85
CA LEU A 131 -8.09 -5.85 2.04
C LEU A 131 -8.16 -6.17 0.54
N ALA A 132 -7.86 -7.41 0.15
CA ALA A 132 -7.93 -7.84 -1.24
C ALA A 132 -9.37 -7.84 -1.77
N PHE A 133 -10.35 -8.26 -0.97
CA PHE A 133 -11.76 -8.28 -1.40
C PHE A 133 -12.32 -6.87 -1.67
N THR A 134 -11.96 -5.88 -0.86
CA THR A 134 -12.39 -4.48 -1.10
C THR A 134 -11.75 -3.92 -2.37
N THR A 135 -10.46 -4.17 -2.58
CA THR A 135 -9.81 -3.75 -3.83
C THR A 135 -10.38 -4.44 -5.05
N ILE A 136 -10.75 -5.72 -4.93
CA ILE A 136 -11.37 -6.47 -6.03
C ILE A 136 -12.77 -5.92 -6.33
N SER A 137 -13.57 -5.57 -5.31
CA SER A 137 -14.90 -4.98 -5.56
C SER A 137 -14.78 -3.62 -6.23
N GLU A 138 -13.87 -2.77 -5.75
CA GLU A 138 -13.59 -1.45 -6.35
C GLU A 138 -13.13 -1.59 -7.82
N ILE A 139 -12.19 -2.49 -8.10
CA ILE A 139 -11.75 -2.78 -9.47
C ILE A 139 -12.89 -3.33 -10.33
N SER A 140 -13.74 -4.19 -9.77
CA SER A 140 -14.87 -4.74 -10.53
C SER A 140 -15.94 -3.69 -10.85
N GLU A 141 -16.14 -2.71 -9.97
CA GLU A 141 -17.07 -1.60 -10.17
C GLU A 141 -16.55 -0.65 -11.25
N GLU A 142 -15.25 -0.32 -11.21
CA GLU A 142 -14.56 0.46 -12.25
C GLU A 142 -14.63 -0.22 -13.63
N LEU A 143 -14.38 -1.54 -13.70
CA LEU A 143 -14.50 -2.30 -14.96
C LEU A 143 -15.93 -2.33 -15.52
N LEU A 144 -16.95 -2.38 -14.65
CA LEU A 144 -18.35 -2.36 -15.07
C LEU A 144 -18.77 -0.98 -15.60
N GLU A 145 -18.24 0.10 -15.04
CA GLU A 145 -18.45 1.47 -15.54
C GLU A 145 -17.83 1.65 -16.94
N GLU A 146 -16.60 1.18 -17.15
CA GLU A 146 -15.94 1.21 -18.46
C GLU A 146 -16.73 0.43 -19.54
N GLU A 147 -17.27 -0.74 -19.19
CA GLU A 147 -18.10 -1.52 -20.11
C GLU A 147 -19.41 -0.80 -20.45
N GLY A 148 -20.04 -0.13 -19.48
CA GLY A 148 -21.26 0.66 -19.70
C GLY A 148 -21.05 1.81 -20.68
N GLU A 149 -19.98 2.59 -20.51
CA GLU A 149 -19.65 3.71 -21.39
C GLU A 149 -19.41 3.26 -22.85
N LEU A 150 -18.77 2.10 -23.04
CA LEU A 150 -18.55 1.51 -24.36
C LEU A 150 -19.86 1.10 -25.05
N VAL A 151 -20.81 0.55 -24.29
CA VAL A 151 -22.13 0.14 -24.81
C VAL A 151 -22.91 1.38 -25.26
N ASP A 152 -22.93 2.43 -24.44
CA ASP A 152 -23.59 3.70 -24.77
C ASP A 152 -22.98 4.33 -26.05
N GLU A 153 -21.66 4.28 -26.19
CA GLU A 153 -20.97 4.80 -27.38
C GLU A 153 -21.32 3.99 -28.66
N ILE A 154 -21.49 2.67 -28.52
CA ILE A 154 -21.91 1.79 -29.62
C ILE A 154 -23.36 2.10 -30.02
N GLU A 155 -24.25 2.28 -29.04
CA GLU A 155 -25.67 2.55 -29.27
C GLU A 155 -25.87 3.92 -29.96
N ASP A 156 -25.14 4.94 -29.53
CA ASP A 156 -25.09 6.25 -30.17
C ASP A 156 -24.58 6.20 -31.62
N LYS A 157 -23.54 5.39 -31.88
CA LYS A 157 -23.03 5.14 -33.24
C LYS A 157 -24.09 4.46 -34.11
N GLN A 158 -24.86 3.52 -33.57
CA GLN A 158 -25.96 2.87 -34.31
C GLN A 158 -27.11 3.83 -34.58
N LEU A 159 -27.50 4.66 -33.61
CA LEU A 159 -28.53 5.68 -33.76
C LEU A 159 -28.14 6.70 -34.84
N ARG A 160 -26.88 7.18 -34.84
CA ARG A 160 -26.32 8.06 -35.89
C ARG A 160 -26.36 7.40 -37.27
N LYS A 161 -26.05 6.11 -37.38
CA LYS A 161 -26.16 5.35 -38.65
C LYS A 161 -27.61 5.24 -39.12
N LYS A 162 -28.56 4.93 -38.23
CA LYS A 162 -30.00 4.89 -38.56
C LYS A 162 -30.51 6.26 -39.03
N ARG A 163 -30.14 7.35 -38.34
CA ARG A 163 -30.48 8.73 -38.73
C ARG A 163 -29.89 9.12 -40.09
N ARG A 164 -28.62 8.78 -40.36
CA ARG A 164 -28.00 8.95 -41.70
C ARG A 164 -28.75 8.15 -42.76
N LYS A 165 -29.04 6.87 -42.51
CA LYS A 165 -29.73 5.99 -43.47
C LYS A 165 -31.16 6.44 -43.78
N LYS A 166 -31.84 7.06 -42.80
CA LYS A 166 -33.14 7.71 -42.98
C LYS A 166 -33.00 8.98 -43.81
N ALA A 167 -32.07 9.87 -43.46
CA ALA A 167 -31.80 11.09 -44.22
C ALA A 167 -31.45 10.81 -45.69
N THR A 168 -30.64 9.78 -45.98
CA THR A 168 -30.31 9.36 -47.35
C THR A 168 -31.48 8.71 -48.11
N ARG A 169 -32.50 8.21 -47.41
CA ARG A 169 -33.69 7.60 -48.04
C ARG A 169 -34.71 8.64 -48.51
N ASP A 170 -34.75 9.80 -47.87
CA ASP A 170 -35.74 10.84 -48.11
C ASP A 170 -35.27 11.88 -49.16
N LEU A 171 -34.13 11.66 -49.83
CA LEU A 171 -33.48 12.57 -50.79
C LEU A 171 -33.71 12.11 -52.25
N THR A 172 -33.81 13.07 -53.17
CA THR A 172 -34.02 12.81 -54.61
C THR A 172 -32.75 12.33 -55.32
N GLU A 173 -32.89 11.68 -56.50
CA GLU A 173 -31.75 11.07 -57.22
C GLU A 173 -30.63 12.07 -57.58
N GLU A 174 -30.98 13.33 -57.90
CA GLU A 174 -30.00 14.39 -58.19
C GLU A 174 -29.26 14.88 -56.93
N GLU A 175 -29.91 14.89 -55.77
CA GLU A 175 -29.31 15.27 -54.48
C GLU A 175 -28.41 14.17 -53.93
N LEU A 176 -28.75 12.90 -54.19
CA LEU A 176 -27.90 11.75 -53.89
C LEU A 176 -26.62 11.76 -54.72
N ALA A 177 -26.70 12.16 -56.00
CA ALA A 177 -25.53 12.31 -56.86
C ALA A 177 -24.59 13.43 -56.37
N LYS A 178 -25.14 14.59 -55.99
CA LYS A 178 -24.36 15.70 -55.41
C LYS A 178 -23.74 15.33 -54.05
N LEU A 179 -24.46 14.60 -53.20
CA LEU A 179 -23.91 14.10 -51.93
C LEU A 179 -22.79 13.07 -52.12
N ALA A 180 -22.90 12.20 -53.12
CA ALA A 180 -21.85 11.24 -53.46
C ALA A 180 -20.60 11.94 -54.04
N GLU A 181 -20.78 12.97 -54.86
CA GLU A 181 -19.72 13.83 -55.38
C GLU A 181 -18.99 14.55 -54.24
N ILE A 182 -19.73 15.18 -53.32
CA ILE A 182 -19.20 15.82 -52.11
C ILE A 182 -18.52 14.81 -51.16
N GLU A 183 -19.08 13.61 -50.96
CA GLU A 183 -18.43 12.57 -50.15
C GLU A 183 -17.13 12.07 -50.82
N SER A 184 -17.06 12.04 -52.15
CA SER A 184 -15.85 11.68 -52.89
C SER A 184 -14.76 12.76 -52.80
N GLU A 185 -15.15 14.03 -52.84
CA GLU A 185 -14.26 15.18 -52.62
C GLU A 185 -13.73 15.20 -51.18
N LEU A 186 -14.59 15.02 -50.17
CA LEU A 186 -14.20 14.93 -48.75
C LEU A 186 -13.34 13.70 -48.43
N LYS A 187 -13.58 12.55 -49.08
CA LYS A 187 -12.69 11.37 -48.99
C LYS A 187 -11.34 11.66 -49.63
N GLY A 188 -11.31 12.36 -50.76
CA GLY A 188 -10.09 12.82 -51.42
C GLY A 188 -9.29 13.79 -50.55
N GLU A 189 -9.97 14.70 -49.83
CA GLU A 189 -9.36 15.64 -48.89
C GLU A 189 -8.83 14.95 -47.62
N LYS A 190 -9.60 13.99 -47.07
CA LYS A 190 -9.14 13.16 -45.94
C LYS A 190 -8.01 12.21 -46.33
N ALA A 191 -7.96 11.73 -47.58
CA ALA A 191 -6.85 10.93 -48.10
C ALA A 191 -5.59 11.78 -48.37
N LYS A 192 -5.75 13.06 -48.76
CA LYS A 192 -4.64 14.03 -48.82
C LYS A 192 -4.10 14.40 -47.43
N LYS A 193 -4.97 14.46 -46.40
CA LYS A 193 -4.55 14.64 -44.98
C LYS A 193 -4.03 13.35 -44.33
N LYS A 194 -4.47 12.16 -44.75
CA LYS A 194 -3.88 10.86 -44.41
C LYS A 194 -2.91 10.41 -45.49
N LYS A 195 -1.72 11.03 -45.56
CA LYS A 195 -0.53 10.21 -45.87
C LYS A 195 -0.52 9.05 -44.86
N PRO A 196 -0.22 7.81 -45.26
CA PRO A 196 -0.16 6.72 -44.31
C PRO A 196 0.95 7.05 -43.31
N ALA A 197 0.58 7.42 -42.08
CA ALA A 197 1.44 7.09 -40.97
C ALA A 197 1.51 5.56 -41.00
N LYS A 198 2.60 5.03 -41.57
CA LYS A 198 3.07 3.68 -41.25
C LYS A 198 2.79 3.52 -39.75
N LYS A 199 2.03 2.51 -39.35
CA LYS A 199 2.21 1.96 -38.01
C LYS A 199 3.68 1.58 -37.99
N GLN A 200 4.52 2.48 -37.50
CA GLN A 200 5.80 2.09 -36.95
C GLN A 200 5.35 1.26 -35.76
N GLU A 201 5.38 -0.06 -35.96
CA GLU A 201 5.57 -0.98 -34.86
C GLU A 201 6.69 -0.35 -34.03
N ALA A 202 6.33 0.17 -32.85
CA ALA A 202 7.27 0.87 -32.01
C ALA A 202 8.46 -0.07 -31.85
N ALA A 203 9.62 0.33 -32.36
CA ALA A 203 10.84 -0.45 -32.17
C ALA A 203 10.94 -0.72 -30.66
N PRO A 204 11.25 -1.95 -30.23
CA PRO A 204 11.40 -2.23 -28.80
C PRO A 204 12.31 -1.17 -28.19
N PRO A 205 11.99 -0.66 -26.98
CA PRO A 205 12.81 0.37 -26.36
C PRO A 205 14.26 -0.11 -26.40
N LYS A 206 15.15 0.72 -26.94
CA LYS A 206 16.55 0.33 -27.05
C LYS A 206 17.07 0.19 -25.62
N GLU A 207 17.44 -1.01 -25.22
CA GLU A 207 18.00 -1.26 -23.89
C GLU A 207 19.53 -1.20 -23.97
N ILE A 208 20.15 -0.53 -23.00
CA ILE A 208 21.59 -0.53 -22.81
C ILE A 208 21.91 -1.56 -21.73
N GLU A 209 22.62 -2.61 -22.13
CA GLU A 209 23.16 -3.60 -21.21
C GLU A 209 24.55 -3.19 -20.74
N VAL A 210 24.75 -3.18 -19.42
CA VAL A 210 26.06 -3.00 -18.79
C VAL A 210 26.28 -4.10 -17.77
N THR A 211 27.41 -4.80 -17.90
CA THR A 211 27.82 -5.86 -16.96
C THR A 211 28.77 -5.30 -15.91
N TYR A 212 28.46 -5.51 -14.63
CA TYR A 212 29.34 -5.12 -13.53
C TYR A 212 29.29 -6.11 -12.38
N LYS A 213 30.45 -6.66 -11.99
CA LYS A 213 30.62 -7.64 -10.89
C LYS A 213 29.56 -8.75 -10.94
N ASP A 214 29.46 -9.38 -12.11
CA ASP A 214 28.61 -10.55 -12.38
C ASP A 214 27.09 -10.29 -12.40
N ARG A 215 26.67 -9.02 -12.47
CA ARG A 215 25.27 -8.62 -12.70
C ARG A 215 25.14 -7.83 -13.98
N THR A 216 24.15 -8.19 -14.79
CA THR A 216 23.69 -7.43 -15.96
C THR A 216 22.67 -6.39 -15.50
N TYR A 217 22.89 -5.14 -15.88
CA TYR A 217 21.94 -4.05 -15.68
C TYR A 217 21.36 -3.67 -17.04
N THR A 218 20.05 -3.79 -17.19
CA THR A 218 19.28 -3.32 -18.34
C THR A 218 18.69 -1.95 -18.02
N ILE A 219 19.02 -0.95 -18.83
CA ILE A 219 18.54 0.42 -18.68
C ILE A 219 17.97 0.88 -20.01
N GLU A 220 16.77 1.44 -19.99
CA GLU A 220 16.13 2.06 -21.15
C GLU A 220 17.00 3.21 -21.69
N ALA A 221 17.29 3.21 -22.99
CA ALA A 221 18.12 4.24 -23.63
C ALA A 221 17.48 5.63 -23.67
N ASP A 222 16.17 5.71 -23.40
CA ASP A 222 15.41 6.96 -23.38
C ASP A 222 15.40 7.63 -21.99
N ILE A 223 16.19 7.13 -21.03
CA ILE A 223 16.28 7.67 -19.67
C ILE A 223 16.87 9.08 -19.65
N THR A 224 16.26 10.00 -18.90
CA THR A 224 16.81 11.35 -18.73
C THR A 224 17.99 11.39 -17.77
N GLU A 225 18.84 12.43 -17.86
CA GLU A 225 20.03 12.59 -17.03
C GLU A 225 19.70 12.58 -15.52
N ASP A 226 18.64 13.29 -15.12
CA ASP A 226 18.18 13.38 -13.74
C ASP A 226 17.63 12.04 -13.21
N GLU A 227 16.97 11.27 -14.07
CA GLU A 227 16.47 9.93 -13.75
C GLU A 227 17.62 8.94 -13.57
N LEU A 228 18.66 9.01 -14.41
CA LEU A 228 19.86 8.19 -14.27
C LEU A 228 20.60 8.52 -12.96
N LYS A 229 20.74 9.82 -12.62
CA LYS A 229 21.37 10.27 -11.37
C LYS A 229 20.58 9.82 -10.13
N SER A 230 19.25 9.88 -10.17
CA SER A 230 18.38 9.55 -9.03
C SER A 230 18.05 8.05 -8.84
N LYS A 231 18.21 7.20 -9.88
CA LYS A 231 17.93 5.74 -9.79
C LYS A 231 18.70 5.06 -8.64
N ARG A 232 17.97 4.50 -7.67
CA ARG A 232 18.53 3.74 -6.54
C ARG A 232 18.83 2.30 -6.96
N GLY A 233 19.90 1.71 -6.42
CA GLY A 233 20.25 0.30 -6.66
C GLY A 233 21.17 0.04 -7.87
N ILE A 234 21.47 1.06 -8.67
CA ILE A 234 22.44 0.97 -9.77
C ILE A 234 23.81 1.52 -9.29
N PRO A 235 24.90 0.74 -9.39
CA PRO A 235 26.24 1.20 -9.02
C PRO A 235 26.69 2.43 -9.82
N ARG A 236 27.47 3.34 -9.20
CA ARG A 236 27.97 4.56 -9.84
C ARG A 236 28.72 4.29 -11.15
N LYS A 237 29.57 3.25 -11.19
CA LYS A 237 30.30 2.85 -12.40
C LYS A 237 29.37 2.47 -13.57
N VAL A 238 28.24 1.83 -13.27
CA VAL A 238 27.24 1.47 -14.28
C VAL A 238 26.53 2.73 -14.80
N LYS A 239 26.27 3.71 -13.92
CA LYS A 239 25.73 5.01 -14.35
C LYS A 239 26.71 5.76 -15.26
N GLU A 240 27.98 5.83 -14.88
CA GLU A 240 29.06 6.47 -15.65
C GLU A 240 29.16 5.90 -17.08
N GLU A 241 29.15 4.57 -17.20
CA GLU A 241 29.23 3.89 -18.49
C GLU A 241 27.96 4.07 -19.35
N VAL A 242 26.79 4.20 -18.71
CA VAL A 242 25.52 4.47 -19.42
C VAL A 242 25.44 5.93 -19.86
N ALA A 243 25.90 6.87 -19.05
CA ALA A 243 25.96 8.29 -19.42
C ALA A 243 26.97 8.55 -20.53
N GLU A 244 28.12 7.86 -20.54
CA GLU A 244 29.09 7.96 -21.63
C GLU A 244 28.49 7.45 -22.96
N LYS A 245 27.71 6.36 -22.90
CA LYS A 245 26.98 5.84 -24.07
C LYS A 245 25.83 6.75 -24.55
N LEU A 246 25.23 7.52 -23.64
CA LEU A 246 24.15 8.47 -23.93
C LEU A 246 24.60 9.92 -24.16
N GLY A 247 25.89 10.22 -23.93
CA GLY A 247 26.47 11.56 -24.07
C GLY A 247 26.07 12.55 -22.96
N TYR A 248 25.75 12.06 -21.75
CA TYR A 248 25.40 12.89 -20.60
C TYR A 248 26.62 13.22 -19.73
N GLU A 249 26.63 14.41 -19.12
CA GLU A 249 27.64 14.78 -18.12
C GLU A 249 27.18 14.38 -16.71
N LEU A 250 27.84 13.40 -16.10
CA LEU A 250 27.48 12.85 -14.78
C LEU A 250 28.08 13.61 -13.59
#